data_AF-A0A2D7H1R1-F1
#
_entry.id   AF-A0A2D7H1R1-F1
#
_cell.length_a   1.000
_cell.length_b   1.000
_cell.length_c   1.000
_cell.angle_alpha   90.00
_cell.angle_beta   90.00
_cell.angle_gamma   90.00
#
_symmetry.space_group_name_H-M   'P 1'
#
loop_
_entity.id
_entity.type
_entity.pdbx_description
1 polymer ?
#
loop_
_entity_poly.entity_id
_entity_poly.type
_entity_poly.pdbx_seq_one_letter_code
_entity_poly.pdbx_strand_id
1 'polypeptide(L)'
;MYKKHIALLVCSLFASVTVADEVGRLNPIDTTLPTPATLKATFITAQPQKVSTQRLVGTCPQVEVALTDSDFGDGAYVLQAGFAEDESFGATYAVPASEFPIRIDVMEALFGTSNALVETTTKWTARVWDGTPTDGILIASFSSDDIILPHLVMPPGTNGIILSVGVDPSDPEQIYIYNDSGMNSYSVAFRIDHHNLPGNPCISSPDQNRNAFPCTDTSGLQFPQENWIEAVTGTWCVCGSGWMTLQEFPGICTPSGDWVLRSAYTSINCTITPGACCFSDDTCQNLSPGDCSIFGGTFSGDGTACATFACNSGVGACCVPSTGNCVEFELDTCTTVGGNHMGEGTTCAQTTCFPEGACCLPSGSCIGPVTPDDCISVAGLFQGDATDCSNANCSQPIGACCGPDWCLNLASLDCVAVGGTWNDAGTACDDGSICDNACPEDLDGDGIINVTDLLTVVGDWGVMDSDADLDGNGTVDTPDLLAVIAAWGTC
;
A
#
# COMPACT_ATOMS: atom_id res chain seq x y z
N MET A 1 -10.17 -9.38 78.74
CA MET A 1 -9.61 -8.12 78.22
C MET A 1 -9.20 -8.36 76.77
N TYR A 2 -10.14 -8.17 75.85
CA TYR A 2 -9.96 -8.44 74.42
C TYR A 2 -9.50 -7.16 73.70
N LYS A 3 -8.39 -7.26 72.95
CA LYS A 3 -7.92 -6.24 72.02
C LYS A 3 -8.96 -6.07 70.90
N LYS A 4 -9.53 -4.87 70.78
CA LYS A 4 -10.36 -4.48 69.62
C LYS A 4 -9.42 -4.05 68.49
N HIS A 5 -9.42 -4.82 67.40
CA HIS A 5 -8.95 -4.36 66.10
C HIS A 5 -10.01 -3.43 65.50
N ILE A 6 -9.55 -2.28 65.00
CA ILE A 6 -10.35 -1.29 64.30
C ILE A 6 -10.63 -1.84 62.89
N ALA A 7 -11.90 -2.15 62.61
CA ALA A 7 -12.37 -2.42 61.26
C ALA A 7 -12.65 -1.07 60.58
N LEU A 8 -11.83 -0.71 59.60
CA LEU A 8 -12.09 0.41 58.70
C LEU A 8 -13.00 -0.12 57.58
N LEU A 9 -14.26 0.30 57.62
CA LEU A 9 -15.28 -0.02 56.63
C LEU A 9 -15.01 0.85 55.39
N VAL A 10 -14.33 0.32 54.37
CA VAL A 10 -14.29 0.93 53.04
C VAL A 10 -15.43 0.32 52.24
N CYS A 11 -16.46 1.14 52.03
CA CYS A 11 -17.64 0.84 51.23
C CYS A 11 -17.20 0.66 49.76
N SER A 12 -17.16 -0.58 49.28
CA SER A 12 -17.00 -0.91 47.87
C SER A 12 -18.30 -0.59 47.13
N LEU A 13 -18.38 0.62 46.57
CA LEU A 13 -19.26 0.86 45.43
C LEU A 13 -18.63 0.17 44.22
N PHE A 14 -19.07 -1.05 43.95
CA PHE A 14 -19.03 -1.58 42.59
C PHE A 14 -20.05 -0.78 41.78
N ALA A 15 -19.61 0.35 41.21
CA ALA A 15 -20.24 0.84 40.00
C ALA A 15 -19.76 -0.10 38.91
N SER A 16 -20.65 -0.99 38.49
CA SER A 16 -20.55 -1.72 37.23
C SER A 16 -20.41 -0.69 36.11
N VAL A 17 -19.16 -0.40 35.74
CA VAL A 17 -18.82 0.21 34.47
C VAL A 17 -19.23 -0.82 33.44
N THR A 18 -20.36 -0.55 32.78
CA THR A 18 -20.65 -1.14 31.48
C THR A 18 -19.47 -0.78 30.60
N VAL A 19 -18.67 -1.79 30.25
CA VAL A 19 -17.72 -1.73 29.14
C VAL A 19 -18.57 -1.38 27.93
N ALA A 20 -18.54 -0.10 27.55
CA ALA A 20 -18.96 0.28 26.21
C ALA A 20 -17.99 -0.41 25.24
N ASP A 21 -18.55 -0.86 24.11
CA ASP A 21 -17.99 -1.72 23.08
C ASP A 21 -16.49 -1.55 22.81
N GLU A 22 -15.87 -2.61 22.29
CA GLU A 22 -14.48 -2.76 21.86
C GLU A 22 -13.98 -1.62 20.94
N VAL A 23 -13.70 -0.46 21.52
CA VAL A 23 -13.28 0.72 20.79
C VAL A 23 -11.88 1.08 21.29
N GLY A 24 -10.88 0.82 20.45
CA GLY A 24 -9.48 1.15 20.73
C GLY A 24 -9.26 2.64 21.04
N ARG A 25 -8.09 3.01 21.59
CA ARG A 25 -7.82 4.41 22.04
C ARG A 25 -8.15 5.45 20.96
N LEU A 26 -7.88 5.12 19.70
CA LEU A 26 -8.12 6.02 18.57
C LEU A 26 -9.59 6.18 18.17
N ASN A 27 -10.53 5.55 18.88
CA ASN A 27 -11.98 5.66 18.68
C ASN A 27 -12.37 5.72 17.20
N PRO A 28 -12.25 4.59 16.47
CA PRO A 28 -12.59 4.55 15.06
C PRO A 28 -14.05 4.91 14.84
N ILE A 29 -14.29 5.89 13.97
CA ILE A 29 -15.63 6.28 13.52
C ILE A 29 -15.71 6.09 12.01
N ASP A 30 -16.44 5.07 11.59
CA ASP A 30 -16.79 4.89 10.19
C ASP A 30 -17.59 6.10 9.70
N THR A 31 -17.13 6.68 8.60
CA THR A 31 -17.77 7.84 7.99
C THR A 31 -17.85 7.69 6.49
N THR A 32 -18.72 8.50 5.88
CA THR A 32 -18.70 8.75 4.44
C THR A 32 -18.45 10.23 4.21
N LEU A 33 -17.33 10.54 3.56
CA LEU A 33 -16.94 11.92 3.28
C LEU A 33 -17.34 12.28 1.84
N PRO A 34 -18.23 13.26 1.64
CA PRO A 34 -18.52 13.79 0.30
C PRO A 34 -17.38 14.73 -0.13
N THR A 35 -17.00 14.67 -1.41
CA THR A 35 -15.93 15.39 -2.12
C THR A 35 -15.05 16.23 -1.21
N PRO A 36 -13.99 15.63 -0.63
CA PRO A 36 -13.10 16.34 0.28
C PRO A 36 -12.59 17.64 -0.35
N ALA A 37 -12.76 18.78 0.34
CA ALA A 37 -12.23 20.04 -0.14
C ALA A 37 -10.70 20.07 0.04
N THR A 38 -9.97 20.76 -0.81
CA THR A 38 -8.51 20.91 -0.64
C THR A 38 -8.17 22.24 0.03
N LEU A 39 -7.54 22.18 1.21
CA LEU A 39 -6.88 23.33 1.82
C LEU A 39 -5.42 23.36 1.38
N LYS A 40 -5.06 24.30 0.51
CA LYS A 40 -3.67 24.51 0.08
C LYS A 40 -2.93 25.40 1.09
N ALA A 41 -1.87 24.87 1.67
CA ALA A 41 -0.97 25.55 2.58
C ALA A 41 0.41 25.63 1.92
N THR A 42 0.65 26.71 1.17
CA THR A 42 1.91 26.94 0.44
C THR A 42 2.76 27.95 1.19
N PHE A 43 4.02 27.64 1.45
CA PHE A 43 4.95 28.56 2.11
C PHE A 43 5.90 29.25 1.14
N ILE A 44 6.29 30.47 1.51
CA ILE A 44 7.34 31.27 0.89
C ILE A 44 8.25 31.72 2.03
N THR A 45 9.54 31.45 1.92
CA THR A 45 10.53 31.79 2.92
C THR A 45 10.84 33.27 2.81
N ALA A 46 10.49 34.03 3.86
CA ALA A 46 10.62 35.48 3.86
C ALA A 46 12.08 35.92 4.05
N GLN A 47 12.90 35.84 3.00
CA GLN A 47 14.08 36.70 2.85
C GLN A 47 14.15 37.33 1.45
N PRO A 48 14.26 38.67 1.35
CA PRO A 48 14.51 39.31 0.07
C PRO A 48 16.01 39.22 -0.23
N GLN A 49 16.48 38.16 -0.90
CA GLN A 49 17.78 38.22 -1.58
C GLN A 49 17.74 37.62 -2.99
N LYS A 50 18.12 38.51 -3.92
CA LYS A 50 18.55 38.31 -5.31
C LYS A 50 18.07 37.04 -6.00
N VAL A 51 17.09 37.24 -6.88
CA VAL A 51 16.81 36.41 -8.05
C VAL A 51 18.12 36.04 -8.75
N SER A 52 18.66 34.87 -8.43
CA SER A 52 19.58 34.17 -9.30
C SER A 52 18.70 33.52 -10.35
N THR A 53 18.77 34.04 -11.57
CA THR A 53 18.16 33.39 -12.74
C THR A 53 18.93 32.11 -13.05
N GLN A 54 18.77 31.08 -12.22
CA GLN A 54 18.94 29.73 -12.72
C GLN A 54 17.64 29.37 -13.43
N ARG A 55 17.72 29.40 -14.76
CA ARG A 55 16.77 28.75 -15.65
C ARG A 55 16.51 27.35 -15.08
N LEU A 56 15.27 27.09 -14.64
CA LEU A 56 14.72 25.75 -14.55
C LEU A 56 14.80 25.15 -15.95
N VAL A 57 15.85 24.34 -16.16
CA VAL A 57 15.96 23.42 -17.29
C VAL A 57 15.12 22.22 -16.89
N GLY A 58 14.07 21.90 -17.66
CA GLY A 58 13.12 20.79 -17.49
C GLY A 58 13.10 20.10 -16.13
N THR A 59 12.10 20.39 -15.30
CA THR A 59 11.91 19.67 -14.03
C THR A 59 11.66 18.20 -14.32
N CYS A 60 12.37 17.31 -13.62
CA CYS A 60 12.08 15.87 -13.63
C CYS A 60 10.59 15.63 -13.32
N PRO A 61 10.00 14.55 -13.85
CA PRO A 61 8.61 14.24 -13.53
C PRO A 61 8.46 14.05 -12.02
N GLN A 62 7.36 14.58 -11.50
CA GLN A 62 6.97 14.38 -10.13
C GLN A 62 6.48 12.93 -9.95
N VAL A 63 6.95 12.28 -8.90
CA VAL A 63 6.54 10.94 -8.49
C VAL A 63 5.61 11.07 -7.30
N GLU A 64 4.37 10.62 -7.45
CA GLU A 64 3.38 10.54 -6.36
C GLU A 64 3.52 9.20 -5.65
N VAL A 65 3.55 9.24 -4.32
CA VAL A 65 3.64 8.08 -3.44
C VAL A 65 2.55 8.13 -2.39
N ALA A 66 1.88 7.01 -2.17
CA ALA A 66 0.85 6.81 -1.17
C ALA A 66 0.93 5.38 -0.66
N LEU A 67 0.61 5.19 0.62
CA LEU A 67 0.53 3.87 1.27
C LEU A 67 -0.91 3.63 1.73
N THR A 68 -1.85 3.88 0.83
CA THR A 68 -3.30 3.72 1.01
C THR A 68 -3.91 3.47 -0.37
N ASP A 69 -5.03 2.76 -0.44
CA ASP A 69 -5.80 2.56 -1.67
C ASP A 69 -6.87 3.63 -1.90
N SER A 70 -6.98 4.61 -1.00
CA SER A 70 -7.85 5.76 -1.12
C SER A 70 -7.50 6.62 -2.34
N ASP A 71 -8.51 7.00 -3.11
CA ASP A 71 -8.41 7.97 -4.22
C ASP A 71 -8.49 9.44 -3.74
N PHE A 72 -8.59 9.66 -2.42
CA PHE A 72 -8.80 10.95 -1.77
C PHE A 72 -10.12 11.64 -2.20
N GLY A 73 -11.04 10.88 -2.78
CA GLY A 73 -12.33 11.33 -3.30
C GLY A 73 -13.50 11.01 -2.37
N ASP A 74 -14.69 10.97 -2.96
CA ASP A 74 -15.92 10.57 -2.28
C ASP A 74 -15.81 9.11 -1.84
N GLY A 75 -15.90 8.85 -0.54
CA GLY A 75 -15.63 7.50 -0.06
C GLY A 75 -15.96 7.23 1.40
N ALA A 76 -15.85 5.95 1.76
CA ALA A 76 -15.89 5.50 3.13
C ALA A 76 -14.47 5.59 3.73
N TYR A 77 -14.39 6.13 4.94
CA TYR A 77 -13.15 6.34 5.68
C TYR A 77 -13.37 6.04 7.16
N VAL A 78 -12.30 5.78 7.90
CA VAL A 78 -12.36 5.64 9.36
C VAL A 78 -11.67 6.83 10.02
N LEU A 79 -12.44 7.66 10.73
CA LEU A 79 -11.89 8.77 11.51
C LEU A 79 -11.27 8.22 12.79
N GLN A 80 -10.04 8.65 13.08
CA GLN A 80 -9.36 8.32 14.32
C GLN A 80 -9.71 9.35 15.41
N ALA A 81 -10.96 9.33 15.90
CA ALA A 81 -11.51 10.36 16.81
C ALA A 81 -10.88 10.41 18.21
N GLY A 82 -10.01 9.45 18.53
CA GLY A 82 -9.20 9.43 19.73
C GLY A 82 -7.80 10.02 19.57
N PHE A 83 -7.45 10.48 18.36
CA PHE A 83 -6.14 11.06 18.06
C PHE A 83 -5.94 12.40 18.80
N ALA A 84 -4.98 12.43 19.72
CA ALA A 84 -4.85 13.50 20.70
C ALA A 84 -3.98 14.67 20.24
N GLU A 85 -4.03 15.79 20.98
CA GLU A 85 -3.03 16.85 20.85
C GLU A 85 -1.64 16.30 21.10
N ASP A 86 -0.65 16.87 20.40
CA ASP A 86 0.75 16.51 20.39
C ASP A 86 1.08 15.16 19.73
N GLU A 87 0.09 14.37 19.30
CA GLU A 87 0.30 13.16 18.50
C GLU A 87 0.56 13.48 17.03
N SER A 88 1.30 12.58 16.39
CA SER A 88 1.58 12.67 14.96
C SER A 88 1.33 11.37 14.24
N PHE A 89 0.91 11.46 12.99
CA PHE A 89 0.78 10.34 12.08
C PHE A 89 1.63 10.62 10.85
N GLY A 90 2.23 9.59 10.29
CA GLY A 90 3.14 9.75 9.16
C GLY A 90 3.35 8.48 8.39
N ALA A 91 4.11 8.60 7.31
CA ALA A 91 4.52 7.48 6.48
C ALA A 91 5.98 7.65 6.05
N THR A 92 6.68 6.53 5.89
CA THR A 92 7.99 6.46 5.25
C THR A 92 7.86 5.89 3.84
N TYR A 93 8.43 6.59 2.86
CA TYR A 93 8.45 6.15 1.47
C TYR A 93 9.87 5.77 1.06
N ALA A 94 10.02 4.59 0.48
CA ALA A 94 11.27 4.16 -0.12
C ALA A 94 11.53 4.93 -1.43
N VAL A 95 12.78 5.32 -1.66
CA VAL A 95 13.21 6.04 -2.86
C VAL A 95 14.43 5.33 -3.44
N PRO A 96 14.46 4.99 -4.74
CA PRO A 96 15.64 4.40 -5.35
C PRO A 96 16.89 5.25 -5.11
N ALA A 97 17.99 4.63 -4.70
CA ALA A 97 19.24 5.33 -4.39
C ALA A 97 19.75 6.21 -5.55
N SER A 98 19.43 5.86 -6.79
CA SER A 98 19.76 6.61 -8.00
C SER A 98 18.97 7.91 -8.18
N GLU A 99 17.85 8.07 -7.50
CA GLU A 99 17.00 9.26 -7.62
C GLU A 99 17.44 10.40 -6.70
N PHE A 100 18.23 10.12 -5.67
CA PHE A 100 18.76 11.16 -4.79
C PHE A 100 19.80 12.05 -5.49
N PRO A 101 19.81 13.37 -5.20
CA PRO A 101 18.91 14.06 -4.28
C PRO A 101 17.50 14.25 -4.85
N ILE A 102 16.53 14.33 -3.96
CA ILE A 102 15.13 14.60 -4.31
C ILE A 102 14.67 15.93 -3.71
N ARG A 103 13.71 16.57 -4.36
CA ARG A 103 12.94 17.70 -3.83
C ARG A 103 11.56 17.20 -3.43
N ILE A 104 11.10 17.53 -2.23
CA ILE A 104 9.71 17.25 -1.82
C ILE A 104 8.81 18.38 -2.33
N ASP A 105 7.83 18.04 -3.16
CA ASP A 105 6.95 19.01 -3.81
C ASP A 105 5.68 19.26 -3.00
N VAL A 106 5.04 18.19 -2.51
CA VAL A 106 3.82 18.26 -1.73
C VAL A 106 3.70 17.08 -0.76
N MET A 107 3.01 17.31 0.35
CA MET A 107 2.57 16.31 1.33
C MET A 107 1.11 16.58 1.67
N GLU A 108 0.27 15.54 1.63
CA GLU A 108 -1.17 15.69 1.77
C GLU A 108 -1.75 14.64 2.70
N ALA A 109 -2.64 15.07 3.60
CA ALA A 109 -3.35 14.18 4.51
C ALA A 109 -4.85 14.49 4.53
N LEU A 110 -5.68 13.46 4.60
CA LEU A 110 -7.13 13.61 4.74
C LEU A 110 -7.54 13.75 6.21
N PHE A 111 -8.20 14.86 6.51
CA PHE A 111 -8.88 15.11 7.78
C PHE A 111 -10.39 15.07 7.60
N GLY A 112 -11.08 14.54 8.61
CA GLY A 112 -12.53 14.41 8.62
C GLY A 112 -13.16 14.95 9.90
N THR A 113 -14.42 15.36 9.79
CA THR A 113 -15.34 15.53 10.92
C THR A 113 -16.52 14.56 10.79
N SER A 114 -17.08 14.10 11.90
CA SER A 114 -18.32 13.31 11.92
C SER A 114 -19.35 13.98 12.82
N ASN A 115 -20.50 14.35 12.26
CA ASN A 115 -21.60 15.01 12.98
C ASN A 115 -21.14 16.18 13.87
N ALA A 116 -20.17 16.97 13.41
CA ALA A 116 -19.62 18.06 14.20
C ALA A 116 -20.71 19.10 14.54
N LEU A 117 -20.84 19.45 15.82
CA LEU A 117 -21.85 20.39 16.31
C LEU A 117 -21.44 21.85 16.11
N VAL A 118 -20.14 22.08 15.90
CA VAL A 118 -19.51 23.40 15.78
C VAL A 118 -18.49 23.36 14.65
N GLU A 119 -18.10 24.54 14.18
CA GLU A 119 -16.91 24.69 13.34
C GLU A 119 -15.67 24.25 14.13
N THR A 120 -14.82 23.44 13.51
CA THR A 120 -13.60 22.90 14.13
C THR A 120 -12.39 23.66 13.62
N THR A 121 -11.46 24.02 14.51
CA THR A 121 -10.18 24.65 14.16
C THR A 121 -9.04 23.79 14.71
N THR A 122 -8.32 23.12 13.82
CA THR A 122 -7.16 22.30 14.17
C THR A 122 -5.88 23.04 13.79
N LYS A 123 -5.01 23.26 14.78
CA LYS A 123 -3.63 23.72 14.52
C LYS A 123 -2.77 22.49 14.29
N TRP A 124 -1.96 22.54 13.25
CA TRP A 124 -1.19 21.40 12.78
C TRP A 124 0.26 21.76 12.48
N THR A 125 1.13 20.75 12.54
CA THR A 125 2.53 20.86 12.11
C THR A 125 2.85 19.74 11.12
N ALA A 126 3.40 20.09 9.95
CA ALA A 126 3.92 19.16 8.96
C ALA A 126 5.44 19.02 9.11
N ARG A 127 5.97 17.79 9.08
CA ARG A 127 7.40 17.49 9.25
C ARG A 127 7.91 16.55 8.18
N VAL A 128 9.18 16.70 7.83
CA VAL A 128 9.86 15.89 6.80
C VAL A 128 11.22 15.42 7.31
N TRP A 129 11.53 14.14 7.13
CA TRP A 129 12.80 13.51 7.48
C TRP A 129 13.52 12.91 6.27
N ASP A 130 14.84 12.98 6.26
CA ASP A 130 15.72 12.10 5.48
C ASP A 130 15.83 10.78 6.25
N GLY A 131 15.19 9.72 5.72
CA GLY A 131 14.99 8.45 6.42
C GLY A 131 13.72 8.39 7.28
N THR A 132 13.74 7.53 8.31
CA THR A 132 12.61 7.30 9.24
C THR A 132 12.50 8.38 10.33
N PRO A 133 11.34 8.53 11.01
CA PRO A 133 11.21 9.48 12.12
C PRO A 133 12.05 9.16 13.37
N THR A 134 12.45 7.89 13.54
CA THR A 134 13.23 7.41 14.70
C THR A 134 14.73 7.57 14.53
N ASP A 135 15.24 7.18 13.35
CA ASP A 135 16.68 7.04 13.09
C ASP A 135 17.18 8.03 12.02
N GLY A 136 16.26 8.73 11.37
CA GLY A 136 16.55 9.70 10.32
C GLY A 136 16.84 11.10 10.83
N ILE A 137 17.00 12.00 9.87
CA ILE A 137 17.35 13.41 10.12
C ILE A 137 16.13 14.26 9.81
N LEU A 138 15.62 15.01 10.80
CA LEU A 138 14.55 15.98 10.56
C LEU A 138 15.07 17.13 9.69
N ILE A 139 14.53 17.26 8.47
CA ILE A 139 14.93 18.25 7.47
C ILE A 139 14.05 19.49 7.53
N ALA A 140 12.75 19.31 7.73
CA ALA A 140 11.79 20.42 7.70
C ALA A 140 10.66 20.25 8.72
N SER A 141 10.17 21.36 9.25
CA SER A 141 9.04 21.42 10.18
C SER A 141 8.30 22.73 10.02
N PHE A 142 7.00 22.66 9.71
CA PHE A 142 6.15 23.81 9.41
C PHE A 142 4.88 23.76 10.24
N SER A 143 4.62 24.78 11.05
CA SER A 143 3.45 24.86 11.91
C SER A 143 2.46 25.90 11.38
N SER A 144 1.17 25.58 11.41
CA SER A 144 0.10 26.53 11.10
C SER A 144 0.09 27.68 12.11
N ASP A 145 -0.04 28.91 11.61
CA ASP A 145 0.04 30.14 12.42
C ASP A 145 -1.04 31.18 12.05
N ASP A 146 -1.90 30.89 11.08
CA ASP A 146 -2.90 31.80 10.49
C ASP A 146 -2.32 33.09 9.89
N ILE A 147 -1.00 33.15 9.70
CA ILE A 147 -0.30 34.25 9.05
C ILE A 147 0.20 33.82 7.68
N ILE A 148 0.99 32.75 7.66
CA ILE A 148 1.55 32.14 6.45
C ILE A 148 0.80 30.84 6.15
N LEU A 149 0.63 30.00 7.17
CA LEU A 149 0.02 28.69 7.04
C LEU A 149 -1.34 28.70 7.76
N PRO A 150 -2.45 28.51 7.03
CA PRO A 150 -3.79 28.54 7.62
C PRO A 150 -3.97 27.36 8.57
N HIS A 151 -4.68 27.58 9.68
CA HIS A 151 -5.23 26.49 10.48
C HIS A 151 -6.25 25.69 9.65
N LEU A 152 -6.43 24.42 9.99
CA LEU A 152 -7.46 23.59 9.37
C LEU A 152 -8.81 23.96 9.99
N VAL A 153 -9.66 24.63 9.21
CA VAL A 153 -11.02 25.02 9.63
C VAL A 153 -12.05 24.19 8.87
N MET A 154 -12.88 23.42 9.58
CA MET A 154 -13.93 22.59 8.98
C MET A 154 -15.31 23.00 9.52
N PRO A 155 -16.34 23.10 8.65
CA PRO A 155 -17.67 23.51 9.07
C PRO A 155 -18.36 22.43 9.95
N PRO A 156 -19.45 22.77 10.65
CA PRO A 156 -20.30 21.78 11.31
C PRO A 156 -20.79 20.69 10.34
N GLY A 157 -21.04 19.50 10.88
CA GLY A 157 -21.50 18.33 10.12
C GLY A 157 -20.38 17.33 9.83
N THR A 158 -20.63 16.47 8.84
CA THR A 158 -19.68 15.47 8.35
C THR A 158 -19.02 15.99 7.09
N ASN A 159 -17.73 16.25 7.16
CA ASN A 159 -16.96 16.91 6.09
C ASN A 159 -15.58 16.26 5.97
N GLY A 160 -15.01 16.27 4.77
CA GLY A 160 -13.61 15.92 4.52
C GLY A 160 -12.83 17.12 4.01
N ILE A 161 -11.59 17.30 4.47
CA ILE A 161 -10.63 18.24 3.90
C ILE A 161 -9.28 17.54 3.71
N ILE A 162 -8.73 17.66 2.50
CA ILE A 162 -7.34 17.31 2.21
C ILE A 162 -6.48 18.52 2.59
N LEU A 163 -5.66 18.37 3.62
CA LEU A 163 -4.64 19.34 3.97
C LEU A 163 -3.44 19.12 3.04
N SER A 164 -3.22 20.04 2.10
CA SER A 164 -2.17 19.97 1.09
C SER A 164 -1.07 20.98 1.39
N VAL A 165 0.09 20.50 1.84
CA VAL A 165 1.24 21.33 2.23
C VAL A 165 2.34 21.19 1.19
N GLY A 166 2.83 22.32 0.68
CA GLY A 166 3.91 22.33 -0.31
C GLY A 166 4.73 23.62 -0.25
N VAL A 167 5.88 23.62 -0.91
CA VAL A 167 6.73 24.81 -1.06
C VAL A 167 6.30 25.56 -2.32
N ASP A 168 6.29 26.90 -2.31
CA ASP A 168 6.15 27.66 -3.56
C ASP A 168 7.29 27.28 -4.52
N PRO A 169 7.02 26.85 -5.76
CA PRO A 169 8.08 26.48 -6.72
C PRO A 169 9.08 27.61 -7.04
N SER A 170 8.69 28.86 -6.77
CA SER A 170 9.50 30.07 -6.97
C SER A 170 10.39 30.39 -5.76
N ASP A 171 10.22 29.68 -4.64
CA ASP A 171 11.01 29.87 -3.44
C ASP A 171 12.45 29.35 -3.65
N PRO A 172 13.49 30.15 -3.37
CA PRO A 172 14.87 29.67 -3.38
C PRO A 172 15.15 28.57 -2.35
N GLU A 173 14.40 28.52 -1.25
CA GLU A 173 14.56 27.56 -0.16
C GLU A 173 13.52 26.42 -0.28
N GLN A 174 13.81 25.47 -1.17
CA GLN A 174 13.04 24.23 -1.31
C GLN A 174 13.45 23.16 -0.30
N ILE A 175 12.58 22.17 -0.06
CA ILE A 175 12.89 20.99 0.76
C ILE A 175 13.66 19.98 -0.09
N TYR A 176 14.98 19.90 0.11
CA TYR A 176 15.83 18.89 -0.54
C TYR A 176 16.25 17.80 0.45
N ILE A 177 16.27 16.56 -0.03
CA ILE A 177 16.74 15.38 0.70
C ILE A 177 17.89 14.76 -0.09
N TYR A 178 19.03 14.58 0.57
CA TYR A 178 20.29 14.13 -0.04
C TYR A 178 20.62 12.67 0.26
N ASN A 179 19.77 11.97 1.02
CA ASN A 179 20.03 10.64 1.57
C ASN A 179 21.24 10.64 2.51
N ASP A 180 21.36 11.70 3.32
CA ASP A 180 22.42 11.82 4.32
C ASP A 180 22.27 10.78 5.44
N SER A 181 21.04 10.26 5.64
CA SER A 181 20.80 9.14 6.55
C SER A 181 21.30 7.79 6.01
N GLY A 182 21.47 7.66 4.69
CA GLY A 182 21.82 6.42 4.01
C GLY A 182 20.70 5.37 3.96
N MET A 183 19.47 5.71 4.37
CA MET A 183 18.34 4.78 4.44
C MET A 183 17.61 4.59 3.11
N ASN A 184 17.90 5.40 2.09
CA ASN A 184 17.19 5.41 0.80
C ASN A 184 15.68 5.58 0.95
N SER A 185 15.26 6.42 1.90
CA SER A 185 13.86 6.70 2.17
C SER A 185 13.69 8.11 2.72
N TYR A 186 12.45 8.59 2.74
CA TYR A 186 12.10 9.82 3.44
C TYR A 186 10.76 9.63 4.15
N SER A 187 10.51 10.44 5.18
CA SER A 187 9.25 10.39 5.91
C SER A 187 8.55 11.73 5.91
N VAL A 188 7.23 11.71 5.84
CA VAL A 188 6.37 12.88 6.06
C VAL A 188 5.41 12.58 7.19
N ALA A 189 5.14 13.57 8.04
CA ALA A 189 4.19 13.42 9.13
C ALA A 189 3.42 14.70 9.42
N PHE A 190 2.21 14.54 9.93
CA PHE A 190 1.37 15.61 10.43
C PHE A 190 1.12 15.41 11.91
N ARG A 191 1.28 16.49 12.67
CA ARG A 191 0.99 16.58 14.10
C ARG A 191 -0.24 17.43 14.31
N ILE A 192 -1.09 17.04 15.27
CA ILE A 192 -2.11 17.94 15.81
C ILE A 192 -1.51 18.71 16.97
N ASP A 193 -1.32 20.02 16.82
CA ASP A 193 -0.79 20.88 17.88
C ASP A 193 -1.91 21.41 18.79
N HIS A 194 -3.12 21.57 18.25
CA HIS A 194 -4.26 22.05 19.01
C HIS A 194 -5.59 21.59 18.42
N HIS A 195 -6.46 21.10 19.29
CA HIS A 195 -7.86 20.74 19.05
C HIS A 195 -8.79 21.83 19.60
N ASN A 196 -10.02 21.90 19.13
CA ASN A 196 -11.04 22.75 19.74
C ASN A 196 -11.37 22.32 21.18
N LEU A 197 -11.44 21.00 21.41
CA LEU A 197 -11.69 20.40 22.72
C LEU A 197 -10.85 19.11 22.88
N PRO A 198 -9.56 19.22 23.28
CA PRO A 198 -8.56 18.14 23.20
C PRO A 198 -8.72 16.95 24.14
N GLY A 199 -9.63 17.02 25.12
CA GLY A 199 -9.69 16.02 26.18
C GLY A 199 -8.39 15.96 27.00
N ASN A 200 -7.96 14.75 27.35
CA ASN A 200 -6.69 14.44 28.03
C ASN A 200 -6.08 13.23 27.31
N PRO A 201 -4.94 13.39 26.61
CA PRO A 201 -4.39 12.37 25.71
C PRO A 201 -4.25 10.96 26.28
N CYS A 202 -4.13 10.79 27.60
CA CYS A 202 -4.01 9.48 28.26
C CYS A 202 -5.26 9.01 29.03
N ILE A 203 -6.27 9.88 29.25
CA ILE A 203 -7.33 9.63 30.25
C ILE A 203 -8.74 9.89 29.69
N SER A 204 -8.87 10.77 28.71
CA SER A 204 -10.15 11.07 28.06
C SER A 204 -9.90 11.49 26.63
N SER A 205 -10.54 10.80 25.68
CA SER A 205 -10.42 11.15 24.26
C SER A 205 -10.85 12.61 23.98
N PRO A 206 -10.34 13.23 22.90
CA PRO A 206 -10.91 14.46 22.38
C PRO A 206 -12.42 14.30 22.08
N ASP A 207 -13.17 15.39 22.12
CA ASP A 207 -14.60 15.36 21.78
C ASP A 207 -14.78 15.15 20.27
N GLN A 208 -15.30 13.97 19.91
CA GLN A 208 -15.51 13.55 18.52
C GLN A 208 -16.40 14.49 17.70
N ASN A 209 -17.32 15.24 18.33
CA ASN A 209 -18.27 16.11 17.64
C ASN A 209 -17.84 17.59 17.65
N ARG A 210 -16.61 17.89 18.10
CA ARG A 210 -16.10 19.27 18.19
C ARG A 210 -14.71 19.44 17.60
N ASN A 211 -14.10 18.36 17.10
CA ASN A 211 -12.75 18.33 16.56
C ASN A 211 -12.72 17.66 15.18
N ALA A 212 -11.63 17.88 14.45
CA ALA A 212 -11.32 17.18 13.21
C ALA A 212 -10.16 16.22 13.44
N PHE A 213 -10.18 15.09 12.74
CA PHE A 213 -9.26 13.97 12.96
C PHE A 213 -8.68 13.42 11.66
N PRO A 214 -7.47 12.83 11.70
CA PRO A 214 -6.94 12.12 10.54
C PRO A 214 -7.80 10.91 10.22
N CYS A 215 -7.81 10.55 8.94
CA CYS A 215 -8.56 9.41 8.41
C CYS A 215 -7.60 8.27 8.04
N THR A 216 -8.09 7.04 8.20
CA THR A 216 -7.52 5.86 7.55
C THR A 216 -8.49 5.33 6.49
N ASP A 217 -7.96 4.53 5.56
CA ASP A 217 -8.79 3.76 4.63
C ASP A 217 -9.56 2.63 5.35
N THR A 218 -10.38 1.92 4.57
CA THR A 218 -11.27 0.85 5.04
C THR A 218 -10.85 -0.53 4.54
N SER A 219 -9.77 -0.62 3.77
CA SER A 219 -9.25 -1.84 3.15
C SER A 219 -8.39 -2.68 4.09
N GLY A 220 -8.16 -2.20 5.32
CA GLY A 220 -7.35 -2.87 6.33
C GLY A 220 -5.89 -2.42 6.28
N LEU A 221 -5.15 -2.60 7.37
CA LEU A 221 -3.77 -2.14 7.50
C LEU A 221 -2.80 -2.98 6.63
N GLN A 222 -2.48 -2.49 5.43
CA GLN A 222 -1.61 -3.16 4.45
C GLN A 222 -0.12 -2.81 4.63
N PHE A 223 0.19 -1.63 5.17
CA PHE A 223 1.55 -1.12 5.30
C PHE A 223 1.89 -0.80 6.77
N PRO A 224 1.87 -1.79 7.68
CA PRO A 224 2.04 -1.57 9.12
C PRO A 224 3.48 -1.17 9.50
N GLN A 225 4.48 -1.43 8.66
CA GLN A 225 5.89 -1.10 8.91
C GLN A 225 6.25 0.32 8.47
N GLU A 226 5.50 0.85 7.52
CA GLU A 226 5.76 2.14 6.88
C GLU A 226 4.81 3.23 7.37
N ASN A 227 3.66 2.87 7.92
CA ASN A 227 2.78 3.79 8.64
C ASN A 227 3.29 3.99 10.07
N TRP A 228 3.37 5.26 10.49
CA TRP A 228 3.93 5.67 11.76
C TRP A 228 2.93 6.42 12.62
N ILE A 229 3.13 6.33 13.92
CA ILE A 229 2.48 7.17 14.93
C ILE A 229 3.50 7.67 15.94
N GLU A 230 3.43 8.95 16.30
CA GLU A 230 4.11 9.54 17.44
C GLU A 230 3.11 9.62 18.58
N ALA A 231 3.18 8.67 19.52
CA ALA A 231 2.29 8.64 20.66
C ALA A 231 2.73 9.67 21.71
N VAL A 232 1.75 10.37 22.27
CA VAL A 232 1.94 11.26 23.43
C VAL A 232 2.57 10.53 24.61
N THR A 233 3.36 11.24 25.39
CA THR A 233 3.94 10.72 26.63
C THR A 233 3.11 11.17 27.83
N GLY A 234 2.71 10.24 28.70
CA GLY A 234 2.06 10.61 29.95
C GLY A 234 1.85 9.44 30.91
N THR A 235 1.64 9.77 32.19
CA THR A 235 1.17 8.78 33.17
C THR A 235 -0.22 8.32 32.73
N TRP A 236 -0.45 7.00 32.66
CA TRP A 236 -1.68 6.36 32.17
C TRP A 236 -1.85 6.24 30.64
N CYS A 237 -0.88 6.68 29.84
CA CYS A 237 -0.92 6.41 28.41
C CYS A 237 -0.63 4.92 28.14
N VAL A 238 -1.66 4.16 27.79
CA VAL A 238 -1.60 2.69 27.61
C VAL A 238 -1.03 2.26 26.25
N CYS A 239 -0.92 3.18 25.29
CA CYS A 239 -0.50 2.89 23.92
C CYS A 239 1.00 3.10 23.66
N GLY A 240 1.79 3.41 24.69
CA GLY A 240 3.20 3.72 24.53
C GLY A 240 3.47 5.22 24.36
N SER A 241 4.69 5.55 23.91
CA SER A 241 5.19 6.92 23.80
C SER A 241 6.26 7.01 22.72
N GLY A 242 6.31 8.15 22.02
CA GLY A 242 7.28 8.39 20.95
C GLY A 242 6.87 7.74 19.64
N TRP A 243 7.80 7.75 18.69
CA TRP A 243 7.60 7.18 17.36
C TRP A 243 7.61 5.67 17.39
N MET A 244 6.59 5.07 16.78
CA MET A 244 6.44 3.64 16.55
C MET A 244 5.82 3.43 15.16
N THR A 245 6.18 2.33 14.51
CA THR A 245 5.40 1.83 13.36
C THR A 245 4.05 1.30 13.84
N LEU A 246 3.05 1.23 12.97
CA LEU A 246 1.75 0.63 13.33
C LEU A 246 1.87 -0.87 13.64
N GLN A 247 2.92 -1.55 13.16
CA GLN A 247 3.27 -2.92 13.54
C GLN A 247 3.74 -3.03 14.99
N GLU A 248 4.55 -2.07 15.47
CA GLU A 248 5.07 -2.05 16.84
C GLU A 248 4.06 -1.45 17.83
N PHE A 249 3.10 -0.68 17.32
CA PHE A 249 2.10 -0.03 18.14
C PHE A 249 1.13 -1.04 18.76
N PRO A 250 0.74 -0.90 20.05
CA PRO A 250 -0.14 -1.87 20.70
C PRO A 250 -1.48 -2.03 19.95
N GLY A 251 -1.86 -3.26 19.62
CA GLY A 251 -3.03 -3.54 18.77
C GLY A 251 -4.36 -2.95 19.26
N ILE A 252 -4.54 -2.73 20.57
CA ILE A 252 -5.71 -2.02 21.14
C ILE A 252 -5.77 -0.52 20.77
N CYS A 253 -4.69 0.02 20.20
CA CYS A 253 -4.54 1.41 19.83
C CYS A 253 -4.30 1.59 18.34
N THR A 254 -3.87 0.53 17.63
CA THR A 254 -3.55 0.56 16.21
C THR A 254 -4.79 0.82 15.37
N PRO A 255 -4.75 1.81 14.44
CA PRO A 255 -5.78 1.95 13.44
C PRO A 255 -5.98 0.66 12.65
N SER A 256 -7.21 0.39 12.22
CA SER A 256 -7.53 -0.80 11.42
C SER A 256 -7.11 -0.68 9.95
N GLY A 257 -6.83 0.53 9.45
CA GLY A 257 -6.42 0.82 8.07
C GLY A 257 -5.14 1.65 8.01
N ASP A 258 -4.66 1.92 6.80
CA ASP A 258 -3.48 2.76 6.58
C ASP A 258 -3.85 4.25 6.59
N TRP A 259 -2.89 5.12 6.94
CA TRP A 259 -3.15 6.56 6.93
C TRP A 259 -3.49 7.04 5.52
N VAL A 260 -4.57 7.82 5.38
CA VAL A 260 -4.89 8.50 4.12
C VAL A 260 -3.95 9.70 3.96
N LEU A 261 -2.72 9.37 3.57
CA LEU A 261 -1.55 10.24 3.50
C LEU A 261 -0.82 9.93 2.19
N ARG A 262 -0.44 10.99 1.48
CA ARG A 262 0.40 10.89 0.29
C ARG A 262 1.44 11.99 0.27
N SER A 263 2.47 11.79 -0.55
CA SER A 263 3.47 12.79 -0.85
C SER A 263 3.84 12.71 -2.31
N ALA A 264 4.44 13.77 -2.84
CA ALA A 264 5.09 13.69 -4.13
C ALA A 264 6.44 14.39 -4.11
N TYR A 265 7.40 13.78 -4.81
CA TYR A 265 8.78 14.23 -4.88
C TYR A 265 9.28 14.25 -6.32
N THR A 266 10.32 15.04 -6.55
CA THR A 266 10.98 15.16 -7.85
C THR A 266 12.48 14.93 -7.68
N SER A 267 13.04 13.95 -8.37
CA SER A 267 14.51 13.79 -8.43
C SER A 267 15.15 15.03 -9.04
N ILE A 268 16.32 15.46 -8.56
CA ILE A 268 17.10 16.50 -9.24
C ILE A 268 18.21 15.92 -10.14
N ASN A 269 18.37 14.60 -10.11
CA ASN A 269 19.41 13.87 -10.85
C ASN A 269 18.87 13.10 -12.05
N CYS A 270 17.60 13.28 -12.43
CA CYS A 270 17.13 12.63 -13.64
C CYS A 270 17.90 13.19 -14.85
N THR A 271 18.51 12.30 -15.62
CA THR A 271 18.93 12.63 -16.97
C THR A 271 17.68 12.65 -17.84
N ILE A 272 16.99 13.79 -17.89
CA ILE A 272 16.03 14.05 -18.97
C ILE A 272 16.84 13.98 -20.26
N THR A 273 16.71 12.88 -21.00
CA THR A 273 17.13 12.85 -22.39
C THR A 273 16.04 13.57 -23.14
N PRO A 274 16.27 14.81 -23.62
CA PRO A 274 15.21 15.59 -24.25
C PRO A 274 14.56 14.78 -25.37
N GLY A 275 13.23 14.71 -25.36
CA GLY A 275 12.42 14.04 -26.35
C GLY A 275 11.91 15.01 -27.41
N ALA A 276 11.49 14.50 -28.57
CA ALA A 276 10.88 15.28 -29.63
C ALA A 276 9.50 15.76 -29.17
N CYS A 277 9.35 17.07 -28.99
CA CYS A 277 8.07 17.71 -28.71
C CYS A 277 7.49 18.30 -29.99
N CYS A 278 6.34 17.76 -30.42
CA CYS A 278 5.68 18.10 -31.67
C CYS A 278 4.56 19.10 -31.46
N PHE A 279 4.60 20.20 -32.21
CA PHE A 279 3.57 21.22 -32.21
C PHE A 279 2.65 21.05 -33.43
N SER A 280 1.45 21.63 -33.33
CA SER A 280 0.44 21.57 -34.39
C SER A 280 0.81 22.30 -35.69
N ASP A 281 1.90 23.08 -35.68
CA ASP A 281 2.43 23.83 -36.83
C ASP A 281 3.62 23.14 -37.51
N ASP A 282 3.77 21.83 -37.30
CA ASP A 282 4.86 20.98 -37.79
C ASP A 282 6.24 21.33 -37.20
N THR A 283 6.31 22.21 -36.21
CA THR A 283 7.57 22.47 -35.49
C THR A 283 7.87 21.37 -34.48
N CYS A 284 9.16 21.07 -34.33
CA CYS A 284 9.66 20.11 -33.35
C CYS A 284 10.73 20.78 -32.49
N GLN A 285 10.63 20.64 -31.16
CA GLN A 285 11.69 21.03 -30.23
C GLN A 285 12.06 19.88 -29.30
N ASN A 286 13.35 19.70 -29.04
CA ASN A 286 13.83 18.77 -28.03
C ASN A 286 13.56 19.35 -26.65
N LEU A 287 12.49 18.90 -26.00
CA LEU A 287 12.03 19.41 -24.71
C LEU A 287 11.92 18.27 -23.70
N SER A 288 11.82 18.60 -22.42
CA SER A 288 11.37 17.64 -21.42
C SER A 288 9.86 17.37 -21.59
N PRO A 289 9.31 16.26 -21.05
CA PRO A 289 7.87 16.02 -21.07
C PRO A 289 7.06 17.18 -20.45
N GLY A 290 7.57 17.74 -19.34
CA GLY A 290 6.95 18.87 -18.65
C GLY A 290 6.96 20.14 -19.50
N ASP A 291 8.11 20.53 -20.05
CA ASP A 291 8.20 21.70 -20.93
C ASP A 291 7.33 21.52 -22.18
N CYS A 292 7.31 20.31 -22.75
CA CYS A 292 6.51 20.02 -23.94
C CYS A 292 5.01 20.28 -23.70
N SER A 293 4.48 19.81 -22.57
CA SER A 293 3.07 20.05 -22.23
C SER A 293 2.78 21.53 -21.90
N ILE A 294 3.71 22.22 -21.21
CA ILE A 294 3.59 23.66 -20.93
C ILE A 294 3.51 24.49 -22.22
N PHE A 295 4.31 24.15 -23.22
CA PHE A 295 4.29 24.84 -24.51
C PHE A 295 3.16 24.36 -25.45
N GLY A 296 2.31 23.42 -25.00
CA GLY A 296 1.17 22.91 -25.78
C GLY A 296 1.56 21.98 -26.92
N GLY A 297 2.72 21.33 -26.83
CA GLY A 297 3.15 20.29 -27.76
C GLY A 297 2.83 18.88 -27.26
N THR A 298 2.97 17.90 -28.16
CA THR A 298 2.82 16.47 -27.88
C THR A 298 4.19 15.83 -27.75
N PHE A 299 4.46 15.19 -26.61
CA PHE A 299 5.76 14.59 -26.32
C PHE A 299 5.86 13.18 -26.93
N SER A 300 6.93 12.92 -27.68
CA SER A 300 7.08 11.67 -28.45
C SER A 300 7.85 10.57 -27.73
N GLY A 301 8.23 10.80 -26.47
CA GLY A 301 8.98 9.84 -25.64
C GLY A 301 10.45 10.21 -25.47
N ASP A 302 11.06 9.70 -24.41
CA ASP A 302 12.46 9.99 -24.06
C ASP A 302 13.43 9.46 -25.12
N GLY A 303 14.50 10.21 -25.39
CA GLY A 303 15.51 9.81 -26.37
C GLY A 303 15.11 9.97 -27.84
N THR A 304 13.86 10.34 -28.13
CA THR A 304 13.46 10.78 -29.47
C THR A 304 14.03 12.18 -29.72
N ALA A 305 14.74 12.41 -30.82
CA ALA A 305 15.29 13.73 -31.11
C ALA A 305 14.60 14.30 -32.34
N CYS A 306 14.24 15.60 -32.32
CA CYS A 306 13.71 16.32 -33.49
C CYS A 306 14.61 16.28 -34.73
N ALA A 307 15.89 15.93 -34.58
CA ALA A 307 16.80 15.70 -35.69
C ALA A 307 16.45 14.43 -36.50
N THR A 308 15.80 13.46 -35.87
CA THR A 308 15.44 12.16 -36.44
C THR A 308 13.94 11.87 -36.40
N PHE A 309 13.20 12.54 -35.52
CA PHE A 309 11.77 12.39 -35.33
C PHE A 309 11.01 13.38 -36.23
N ALA A 310 10.11 12.87 -37.08
CA ALA A 310 9.33 13.67 -38.00
C ALA A 310 7.91 13.90 -37.43
N CYS A 311 7.72 15.05 -36.78
CA CYS A 311 6.42 15.46 -36.26
C CYS A 311 5.36 15.54 -37.36
N ASN A 312 4.16 15.08 -37.05
CA ASN A 312 2.98 15.13 -37.93
C ASN A 312 3.23 14.48 -39.30
N SER A 313 4.21 13.57 -39.40
CA SER A 313 4.50 12.87 -40.65
C SER A 313 3.48 11.78 -40.94
N GLY A 314 2.68 11.35 -39.96
CA GLY A 314 1.79 10.20 -40.06
C GLY A 314 2.51 8.85 -40.10
N VAL A 315 3.78 8.82 -40.47
CA VAL A 315 4.58 7.60 -40.67
C VAL A 315 5.00 7.00 -39.33
N GLY A 316 4.82 5.70 -39.19
CA GLY A 316 5.32 4.91 -38.09
C GLY A 316 5.38 3.43 -38.45
N ALA A 317 5.88 2.62 -37.51
CA ALA A 317 5.96 1.18 -37.67
C ALA A 317 4.56 0.59 -37.86
N CYS A 318 4.37 -0.12 -38.95
CA CYS A 318 3.15 -0.81 -39.32
C CYS A 318 3.39 -2.32 -39.29
N CYS A 319 2.84 -2.98 -38.28
CA CYS A 319 2.92 -4.44 -38.14
C CYS A 319 1.85 -5.07 -39.03
N VAL A 320 2.22 -5.76 -40.11
CA VAL A 320 1.27 -6.36 -41.08
C VAL A 320 1.13 -7.87 -40.83
N PRO A 321 0.09 -8.34 -40.08
CA PRO A 321 0.01 -9.73 -39.64
C PRO A 321 -0.11 -10.73 -40.78
N SER A 322 -0.73 -10.32 -41.90
CA SER A 322 -0.88 -11.17 -43.08
C SER A 322 0.44 -11.55 -43.77
N THR A 323 1.52 -10.81 -43.50
CA THR A 323 2.83 -11.05 -44.11
C THR A 323 3.92 -11.33 -43.08
N GLY A 324 3.67 -11.11 -41.78
CA GLY A 324 4.68 -11.19 -40.73
C GLY A 324 5.78 -10.13 -40.84
N ASN A 325 5.57 -9.06 -41.61
CA ASN A 325 6.56 -7.99 -41.79
C ASN A 325 6.15 -6.70 -41.09
N CYS A 326 7.15 -5.97 -40.62
CA CYS A 326 7.00 -4.58 -40.23
C CYS A 326 7.43 -3.68 -41.40
N VAL A 327 6.60 -2.70 -41.74
CA VAL A 327 6.90 -1.66 -42.75
C VAL A 327 6.60 -0.28 -42.18
N GLU A 328 7.28 0.76 -42.62
CA GLU A 328 7.04 2.13 -42.17
C GLU A 328 5.95 2.76 -43.05
N PHE A 329 4.75 3.00 -42.51
CA PHE A 329 3.64 3.58 -43.26
C PHE A 329 2.89 4.65 -42.47
N GLU A 330 2.19 5.52 -43.19
CA GLU A 330 1.18 6.39 -42.60
C GLU A 330 0.01 5.57 -42.04
N LEU A 331 -0.70 6.08 -41.02
CA LEU A 331 -1.85 5.38 -40.40
C LEU A 331 -2.87 4.88 -41.43
N ASP A 332 -3.25 5.72 -42.39
CA ASP A 332 -4.22 5.36 -43.45
C ASP A 332 -3.68 4.26 -44.38
N THR A 333 -2.39 4.30 -44.70
CA THR A 333 -1.76 3.27 -45.54
C THR A 333 -1.61 1.97 -44.77
N CYS A 334 -1.23 2.04 -43.49
CA CYS A 334 -1.08 0.90 -42.60
C CYS A 334 -2.39 0.13 -42.44
N THR A 335 -3.48 0.86 -42.19
CA THR A 335 -4.83 0.27 -42.11
C THR A 335 -5.28 -0.30 -43.45
N THR A 336 -4.95 0.35 -44.57
CA THR A 336 -5.27 -0.13 -45.93
C THR A 336 -4.61 -1.47 -46.25
N VAL A 337 -3.37 -1.70 -45.81
CA VAL A 337 -2.68 -2.99 -46.00
C VAL A 337 -3.05 -4.03 -44.93
N GLY A 338 -3.99 -3.71 -44.05
CA GLY A 338 -4.43 -4.58 -42.95
C GLY A 338 -3.39 -4.74 -41.85
N GLY A 339 -2.52 -3.75 -41.67
CA GLY A 339 -1.56 -3.70 -40.57
C GLY A 339 -2.06 -2.87 -39.39
N ASN A 340 -1.39 -3.05 -38.25
CA ASN A 340 -1.57 -2.28 -37.02
C ASN A 340 -0.46 -1.22 -36.94
N HIS A 341 -0.86 0.05 -36.87
CA HIS A 341 0.09 1.17 -36.76
C HIS A 341 0.46 1.36 -35.29
N MET A 342 1.76 1.44 -35.02
CA MET A 342 2.32 1.43 -33.65
C MET A 342 2.54 2.84 -33.09
N GLY A 343 2.04 3.87 -33.78
CA GLY A 343 2.18 5.27 -33.42
C GLY A 343 3.19 5.98 -34.31
N GLU A 344 3.00 7.29 -34.50
CA GLU A 344 3.86 8.11 -35.36
C GLU A 344 5.30 8.16 -34.83
N GLY A 345 6.27 8.10 -35.75
CA GLY A 345 7.70 8.17 -35.45
C GLY A 345 8.29 6.93 -34.74
N THR A 346 7.48 5.89 -34.49
CA THR A 346 8.01 4.55 -34.20
C THR A 346 8.72 3.99 -35.44
N THR A 347 9.74 3.15 -35.22
CA THR A 347 10.43 2.47 -36.33
C THR A 347 10.36 0.96 -36.19
N CYS A 348 10.32 0.23 -37.29
CA CYS A 348 10.39 -1.22 -37.37
C CYS A 348 11.69 -1.80 -36.81
N ALA A 349 12.75 -0.98 -36.69
CA ALA A 349 13.98 -1.39 -36.04
C ALA A 349 13.86 -1.43 -34.50
N GLN A 350 12.94 -0.65 -33.94
CA GLN A 350 12.71 -0.51 -32.50
C GLN A 350 11.39 -1.16 -32.04
N THR A 351 10.57 -1.60 -32.99
CA THR A 351 9.23 -2.12 -32.73
C THR A 351 9.18 -3.61 -32.97
N THR A 352 8.97 -4.39 -31.91
CA THR A 352 8.73 -5.83 -32.02
C THR A 352 7.29 -6.09 -32.44
N CYS A 353 7.07 -6.32 -33.74
CA CYS A 353 5.75 -6.60 -34.28
C CYS A 353 5.28 -8.05 -34.10
N PHE A 354 6.21 -8.99 -34.19
CA PHE A 354 5.93 -10.43 -34.18
C PHE A 354 6.93 -11.09 -33.24
N PRO A 355 6.66 -11.09 -31.93
CA PRO A 355 7.60 -11.63 -30.96
C PRO A 355 7.75 -13.14 -31.17
N GLU A 356 9.00 -13.61 -31.14
CA GLU A 356 9.32 -15.04 -31.18
C GLU A 356 10.29 -15.35 -30.04
N GLY A 357 10.04 -16.45 -29.34
CA GLY A 357 10.77 -16.76 -28.12
C GLY A 357 10.61 -18.18 -27.62
N ALA A 358 11.33 -18.51 -26.56
CA ALA A 358 11.23 -19.80 -25.88
C ALA A 358 9.85 -19.99 -25.23
N CYS A 359 9.36 -21.21 -25.29
CA CYS A 359 8.10 -21.63 -24.71
C CYS A 359 8.34 -22.81 -23.77
N CYS A 360 8.15 -22.59 -22.47
CA CYS A 360 8.30 -23.61 -21.45
C CYS A 360 7.02 -24.43 -21.32
N LEU A 361 7.11 -25.72 -21.58
CA LEU A 361 5.97 -26.64 -21.48
C LEU A 361 5.72 -27.07 -20.02
N PRO A 362 4.51 -27.51 -19.68
CA PRO A 362 4.20 -28.11 -18.38
C PRO A 362 5.01 -29.36 -18.06
N SER A 363 5.67 -29.98 -19.04
CA SER A 363 6.57 -31.12 -18.82
C SER A 363 8.00 -30.72 -18.43
N GLY A 364 8.31 -29.42 -18.37
CA GLY A 364 9.66 -28.88 -18.16
C GLY A 364 10.53 -28.88 -19.42
N SER A 365 10.00 -29.40 -20.53
CA SER A 365 10.64 -29.27 -21.84
C SER A 365 10.46 -27.85 -22.39
N CYS A 366 11.44 -27.39 -23.16
CA CYS A 366 11.35 -26.11 -23.87
C CYS A 366 11.19 -26.35 -25.37
N ILE A 367 10.27 -25.63 -26.01
CA ILE A 367 10.17 -25.52 -27.47
C ILE A 367 10.34 -24.05 -27.87
N GLY A 368 11.01 -23.77 -28.98
CA GLY A 368 11.24 -22.39 -29.39
C GLY A 368 12.40 -22.22 -30.37
N PRO A 369 12.55 -21.03 -30.97
CA PRO A 369 11.64 -19.89 -30.83
C PRO A 369 10.28 -20.14 -31.53
N VAL A 370 9.18 -19.75 -30.87
CA VAL A 370 7.79 -19.85 -31.37
C VAL A 370 7.04 -18.56 -31.01
N THR A 371 5.86 -18.33 -31.60
CA THR A 371 5.01 -17.18 -31.25
C THR A 371 4.33 -17.38 -29.88
N PRO A 372 3.88 -16.30 -29.20
CA PRO A 372 3.07 -16.42 -27.99
C PRO A 372 1.81 -17.25 -28.18
N ASP A 373 1.11 -17.10 -29.31
CA ASP A 373 -0.13 -17.84 -29.61
C ASP A 373 0.14 -19.34 -29.81
N ASP A 374 1.23 -19.69 -30.50
CA ASP A 374 1.67 -21.08 -30.64
C ASP A 374 2.08 -21.68 -29.30
N CYS A 375 2.72 -20.88 -28.43
CA CYS A 375 3.10 -21.31 -27.10
C CYS A 375 1.88 -21.62 -26.21
N ILE A 376 0.87 -20.75 -26.23
CA ILE A 376 -0.40 -20.97 -25.52
C ILE A 376 -1.13 -22.20 -26.09
N SER A 377 -1.06 -22.41 -27.40
CA SER A 377 -1.72 -23.55 -28.07
C SER A 377 -1.20 -24.92 -27.61
N VAL A 378 0.01 -24.99 -27.04
CA VAL A 378 0.59 -26.19 -26.44
C VAL A 378 0.58 -26.16 -24.90
N ALA A 379 -0.23 -25.28 -24.31
CA ALA A 379 -0.30 -25.02 -22.88
C ALA A 379 1.05 -24.63 -22.24
N GLY A 380 1.94 -24.03 -23.02
CA GLY A 380 3.24 -23.56 -22.55
C GLY A 380 3.22 -22.10 -22.09
N LEU A 381 4.27 -21.72 -21.36
CA LEU A 381 4.53 -20.37 -20.88
C LEU A 381 5.60 -19.70 -21.72
N PHE A 382 5.22 -18.63 -22.43
CA PHE A 382 6.12 -17.84 -23.27
C PHE A 382 7.12 -17.06 -22.40
N GLN A 383 8.41 -17.17 -22.71
CA GLN A 383 9.49 -16.59 -21.90
C GLN A 383 9.88 -15.16 -22.31
N GLY A 384 9.25 -14.61 -23.35
CA GLY A 384 9.52 -13.27 -23.87
C GLY A 384 10.19 -13.30 -25.25
N ASP A 385 10.13 -12.17 -25.94
CA ASP A 385 10.74 -11.99 -27.27
C ASP A 385 12.25 -12.21 -27.24
N ALA A 386 12.80 -12.75 -28.34
CA ALA A 386 14.22 -13.06 -28.53
C ALA A 386 14.83 -13.99 -27.47
N THR A 387 14.02 -14.74 -26.72
CA THR A 387 14.51 -15.80 -25.82
C THR A 387 14.71 -17.11 -26.57
N ASP A 388 15.69 -17.90 -26.13
CA ASP A 388 15.98 -19.22 -26.69
C ASP A 388 15.89 -20.33 -25.64
N CYS A 389 15.64 -21.56 -26.10
CA CYS A 389 15.54 -22.72 -25.20
C CYS A 389 16.87 -23.17 -24.62
N SER A 390 18.01 -22.66 -25.10
CA SER A 390 19.32 -22.95 -24.51
C SER A 390 19.54 -22.20 -23.20
N ASN A 391 18.90 -21.03 -23.03
CA ASN A 391 19.07 -20.16 -21.87
C ASN A 391 17.79 -20.00 -21.03
N ALA A 392 16.62 -20.37 -21.57
CA ALA A 392 15.37 -20.37 -20.83
C ALA A 392 15.37 -21.44 -19.71
N ASN A 393 15.10 -21.01 -18.48
CA ASN A 393 14.97 -21.93 -17.34
C ASN A 393 13.52 -22.42 -17.21
N CYS A 394 13.21 -23.56 -17.84
CA CYS A 394 11.90 -24.21 -17.74
C CYS A 394 11.79 -25.13 -16.53
N SER A 395 12.24 -24.67 -15.35
CA SER A 395 12.13 -25.43 -14.10
C SER A 395 10.65 -25.62 -13.74
N GLN A 396 10.28 -26.86 -13.43
CA GLN A 396 8.94 -27.17 -12.94
C GLN A 396 8.75 -26.59 -11.54
N PRO A 397 7.60 -25.93 -11.25
CA PRO A 397 7.26 -25.60 -9.88
C PRO A 397 7.15 -26.90 -9.07
N ILE A 398 7.96 -27.01 -8.02
CA ILE A 398 7.91 -28.13 -7.09
C ILE A 398 6.88 -27.78 -6.00
N GLY A 399 6.05 -28.75 -5.62
CA GLY A 399 5.08 -28.64 -4.53
C GLY A 399 5.06 -29.92 -3.70
N ALA A 400 4.39 -29.86 -2.55
CA ALA A 400 4.17 -31.02 -1.69
C ALA A 400 3.20 -31.99 -2.37
N CYS A 401 3.64 -33.23 -2.59
CA CYS A 401 2.82 -34.32 -3.09
C CYS A 401 2.52 -35.29 -1.95
N CYS A 402 1.26 -35.39 -1.54
CA CYS A 402 0.81 -36.23 -0.43
C CYS A 402 0.21 -37.54 -0.95
N GLY A 403 0.74 -38.66 -0.48
CA GLY A 403 0.06 -39.96 -0.52
C GLY A 403 -0.42 -40.38 0.87
N PRO A 404 -0.99 -41.58 1.01
CA PRO A 404 -1.59 -42.03 2.27
C PRO A 404 -0.66 -42.01 3.49
N ASP A 405 0.63 -42.32 3.29
CA ASP A 405 1.63 -42.42 4.36
C ASP A 405 2.96 -41.71 4.00
N TRP A 406 2.96 -40.85 2.98
CA TRP A 406 4.19 -40.25 2.48
C TRP A 406 3.96 -38.85 1.91
N CYS A 407 5.01 -38.02 1.99
CA CYS A 407 5.08 -36.76 1.29
C CYS A 407 6.39 -36.67 0.49
N LEU A 408 6.31 -36.27 -0.77
CA LEU A 408 7.48 -35.97 -1.62
C LEU A 408 7.34 -34.60 -2.30
N ASN A 409 8.43 -33.83 -2.34
CA ASN A 409 8.48 -32.57 -3.10
C ASN A 409 8.63 -32.90 -4.59
N LEU A 410 7.53 -32.87 -5.34
CA LEU A 410 7.46 -33.27 -6.75
C LEU A 410 6.82 -32.17 -7.61
N ALA A 411 7.11 -32.19 -8.91
CA ALA A 411 6.31 -31.45 -9.89
C ALA A 411 4.90 -32.04 -9.96
N SER A 412 3.90 -31.24 -10.34
CA SER A 412 2.49 -31.66 -10.33
C SER A 412 2.22 -32.93 -11.16
N LEU A 413 2.84 -33.07 -12.34
CA LEU A 413 2.71 -34.26 -13.18
C LEU A 413 3.37 -35.50 -12.57
N ASP A 414 4.53 -35.34 -11.93
CA ASP A 414 5.21 -36.44 -11.26
C ASP A 414 4.42 -36.91 -10.04
N CYS A 415 3.76 -35.98 -9.34
CA CYS A 415 2.87 -36.28 -8.21
C CYS A 415 1.68 -37.16 -8.62
N VAL A 416 1.00 -36.81 -9.71
CA VAL A 416 -0.08 -37.62 -10.28
C VAL A 416 0.46 -38.99 -10.74
N ALA A 417 1.66 -39.04 -11.33
CA ALA A 417 2.25 -40.27 -11.81
C ALA A 417 2.57 -41.28 -10.69
N VAL A 418 2.85 -40.80 -9.47
CA VAL A 418 3.04 -41.65 -8.28
C VAL A 418 1.76 -41.86 -7.46
N GLY A 419 0.62 -41.33 -7.93
CA GLY A 419 -0.69 -41.50 -7.31
C GLY A 419 -0.92 -40.66 -6.05
N GLY A 420 -0.23 -39.53 -5.90
CA GLY A 420 -0.43 -38.57 -4.82
C GLY A 420 -1.33 -37.38 -5.20
N THR A 421 -1.72 -36.61 -4.20
CA THR A 421 -2.45 -35.34 -4.30
C THR A 421 -1.45 -34.19 -4.22
N TRP A 422 -1.48 -33.26 -5.17
CA TRP A 422 -0.55 -32.15 -5.25
C TRP A 422 -1.13 -30.89 -4.57
N ASN A 423 -0.40 -30.32 -3.61
CA ASN A 423 -0.84 -29.19 -2.77
C ASN A 423 -0.25 -27.84 -3.23
N ASP A 424 -0.27 -27.56 -4.52
CA ASP A 424 0.21 -26.31 -5.11
C ASP A 424 1.73 -26.05 -5.10
N ALA A 425 2.14 -25.09 -5.94
CA ALA A 425 3.54 -24.74 -6.16
C ALA A 425 4.12 -24.00 -4.94
N GLY A 426 5.32 -24.37 -4.52
CA GLY A 426 6.02 -23.73 -3.40
C GLY A 426 5.64 -24.29 -2.02
N THR A 427 4.69 -25.23 -1.93
CA THR A 427 4.48 -26.02 -0.71
C THR A 427 5.56 -27.09 -0.59
N ALA A 428 5.84 -27.51 0.65
CA ALA A 428 6.92 -28.42 0.94
C ALA A 428 6.53 -29.43 2.01
N CYS A 429 6.96 -30.68 1.86
CA CYS A 429 6.76 -31.77 2.82
C CYS A 429 7.40 -31.55 4.20
N ASP A 430 8.19 -30.49 4.30
CA ASP A 430 8.84 -29.96 5.48
C ASP A 430 7.81 -29.35 6.45
N ASP A 431 6.65 -28.91 5.92
CA ASP A 431 5.48 -28.49 6.68
C ASP A 431 4.70 -29.74 7.11
N GLY A 432 4.74 -30.04 8.41
CA GLY A 432 4.08 -31.21 8.97
C GLY A 432 2.57 -31.24 8.69
N SER A 433 1.93 -30.08 8.55
CA SER A 433 0.49 -29.95 8.38
C SER A 433 0.00 -30.10 6.93
N ILE A 434 0.91 -30.09 5.94
CA ILE A 434 0.53 -30.01 4.53
C ILE A 434 -0.09 -31.31 3.99
N CYS A 435 0.22 -32.44 4.63
CA CYS A 435 -0.36 -33.74 4.34
C CYS A 435 -1.19 -34.27 5.51
N ASP A 436 -1.37 -33.46 6.56
CA ASP A 436 -2.28 -33.82 7.62
C ASP A 436 -3.69 -33.60 7.07
N ASN A 437 -4.40 -34.70 6.87
CA ASN A 437 -5.84 -34.70 6.63
C ASN A 437 -6.50 -34.06 7.85
N ALA A 438 -6.62 -32.74 7.86
CA ALA A 438 -7.22 -31.98 8.95
C ALA A 438 -8.73 -32.22 8.98
N CYS A 439 -9.12 -33.36 9.55
CA CYS A 439 -10.39 -33.57 10.20
C CYS A 439 -10.19 -33.31 11.69
N PRO A 440 -10.54 -32.13 12.22
CA PRO A 440 -10.55 -31.91 13.66
C PRO A 440 -11.34 -32.98 14.42
N GLU A 441 -12.33 -33.60 13.76
CA GLU A 441 -13.18 -34.64 14.31
C GLU A 441 -12.54 -36.04 14.39
N ASP A 442 -11.36 -36.26 13.81
CA ASP A 442 -10.57 -37.50 13.95
C ASP A 442 -9.63 -37.37 15.17
N LEU A 443 -10.14 -37.76 16.32
CA LEU A 443 -9.52 -37.51 17.63
C LEU A 443 -8.50 -38.60 18.00
N ASP A 444 -8.47 -39.74 17.30
CA ASP A 444 -7.45 -40.77 17.48
C ASP A 444 -6.41 -40.84 16.35
N GLY A 445 -6.62 -40.08 15.26
CA GLY A 445 -5.70 -39.89 14.16
C GLY A 445 -5.62 -41.09 13.23
N ASP A 446 -6.68 -41.91 13.15
CA ASP A 446 -6.73 -43.12 12.31
C ASP A 446 -7.23 -42.87 10.87
N GLY A 447 -7.60 -41.62 10.56
CA GLY A 447 -8.13 -41.17 9.28
C GLY A 447 -9.61 -41.48 9.07
N ILE A 448 -10.34 -41.94 10.09
CA ILE A 448 -11.75 -42.34 9.99
C ILE A 448 -12.53 -41.83 11.21
N ILE A 449 -13.39 -40.84 10.99
CA ILE A 449 -14.33 -40.33 12.00
C ILE A 449 -15.43 -41.37 12.26
N ASN A 450 -15.36 -42.02 13.42
CA ASN A 450 -16.20 -43.14 13.79
C ASN A 450 -16.59 -43.14 15.29
N VAL A 451 -17.01 -44.31 15.79
CA VAL A 451 -17.44 -44.45 17.19
C VAL A 451 -16.28 -44.17 18.16
N THR A 452 -15.04 -44.45 17.76
CA THR A 452 -13.87 -44.24 18.61
C THR A 452 -13.67 -42.76 18.92
N ASP A 453 -13.76 -41.88 17.92
CA ASP A 453 -13.69 -40.42 18.09
C ASP A 453 -14.82 -39.88 18.95
N LEU A 454 -16.05 -40.37 18.71
CA LEU A 454 -17.20 -39.99 19.53
C LEU A 454 -17.00 -40.38 21.00
N LEU A 455 -16.38 -41.54 21.26
CA LEU A 455 -16.08 -41.98 22.63
C LEU A 455 -14.99 -41.12 23.28
N THR A 456 -14.08 -40.52 22.51
CA THR A 456 -13.11 -39.53 23.01
C THR A 456 -13.84 -38.29 23.53
N VAL A 457 -14.78 -37.72 22.76
CA VAL A 457 -15.61 -36.58 23.21
C VAL A 457 -16.42 -36.91 24.47
N VAL A 458 -17.03 -38.10 24.54
CA VAL A 458 -17.79 -38.53 25.71
C VAL A 458 -16.89 -38.77 26.93
N GLY A 459 -15.64 -39.20 26.71
CA GLY A 459 -14.64 -39.39 27.76
C GLY A 459 -14.23 -38.08 28.45
N ASP A 460 -14.18 -36.99 27.68
CA ASP A 460 -13.72 -35.69 28.12
C ASP A 460 -14.86 -34.71 28.45
N TRP A 461 -16.08 -35.22 28.62
CA TRP A 461 -17.26 -34.38 28.84
C TRP A 461 -17.10 -33.41 30.03
N GLY A 462 -17.20 -32.12 29.76
CA GLY A 462 -17.04 -31.04 30.73
C GLY A 462 -15.59 -30.72 31.12
N VAL A 463 -14.60 -31.29 30.45
CA VAL A 463 -13.18 -30.92 30.58
C VAL A 463 -12.95 -29.60 29.84
N MET A 464 -12.12 -28.73 30.42
CA MET A 464 -11.64 -27.50 29.76
C MET A 464 -10.27 -27.77 29.14
N ASP A 465 -9.97 -27.08 28.03
CA ASP A 465 -8.70 -27.20 27.29
C ASP A 465 -8.40 -28.65 26.84
N SER A 466 -9.42 -29.40 26.39
CA SER A 466 -9.26 -30.72 25.75
C SER A 466 -9.23 -30.59 24.23
N ASP A 467 -8.50 -31.46 23.55
CA ASP A 467 -8.50 -31.58 22.09
C ASP A 467 -9.89 -31.99 21.54
N ALA A 468 -10.80 -32.47 22.41
CA ALA A 468 -12.19 -32.75 22.08
C ALA A 468 -13.12 -31.52 22.13
N ASP A 469 -12.61 -30.33 22.43
CA ASP A 469 -13.33 -29.04 22.30
C ASP A 469 -13.17 -28.52 20.86
N LEU A 470 -14.05 -28.99 19.99
CA LEU A 470 -13.99 -28.81 18.54
C LEU A 470 -14.55 -27.45 18.11
N ASP A 471 -15.42 -26.83 18.90
CA ASP A 471 -15.93 -25.47 18.62
C ASP A 471 -15.13 -24.35 19.31
N GLY A 472 -14.18 -24.71 20.17
CA GLY A 472 -13.24 -23.81 20.83
C GLY A 472 -13.88 -22.93 21.90
N ASN A 473 -15.02 -23.34 22.47
CA ASN A 473 -15.74 -22.55 23.47
C ASN A 473 -15.14 -22.67 24.89
N GLY A 474 -14.13 -23.52 25.06
CA GLY A 474 -13.39 -23.76 26.30
C GLY A 474 -13.95 -24.91 27.14
N THR A 475 -14.93 -25.68 26.67
CA THR A 475 -15.52 -26.81 27.39
C THR A 475 -16.09 -27.86 26.44
N VAL A 476 -15.71 -29.12 26.63
CA VAL A 476 -16.28 -30.24 25.86
C VAL A 476 -17.75 -30.47 26.24
N ASP A 477 -18.66 -30.21 25.32
CA ASP A 477 -20.09 -30.40 25.52
C ASP A 477 -20.84 -30.89 24.26
N THR A 478 -22.09 -30.45 24.08
CA THR A 478 -22.99 -31.03 23.07
C THR A 478 -22.63 -30.63 21.64
N PRO A 479 -22.34 -29.35 21.36
CA PRO A 479 -21.68 -28.92 20.12
C PRO A 479 -20.56 -29.83 19.61
N ASP A 480 -19.60 -30.20 20.45
CA ASP A 480 -18.44 -31.02 20.03
C ASP A 480 -18.85 -32.42 19.59
N LEU A 481 -19.75 -33.04 20.35
CA LEU A 481 -20.29 -34.36 20.00
C LEU A 481 -21.07 -34.31 18.68
N LEU A 482 -21.77 -33.21 18.41
CA LEU A 482 -22.48 -33.03 17.14
C LEU A 482 -21.53 -32.81 15.96
N ALA A 483 -20.35 -32.22 16.17
CA ALA A 483 -19.33 -32.07 15.12
C ALA A 483 -18.85 -33.44 14.63
N VAL A 484 -18.46 -34.34 15.54
CA VAL A 484 -18.04 -35.71 15.21
C VAL A 484 -19.14 -36.49 14.46
N ILE A 485 -20.39 -36.39 14.90
CA ILE A 485 -21.52 -37.05 14.23
C ILE A 485 -21.75 -36.48 12.82
N ALA A 486 -21.58 -35.18 12.64
CA ALA A 486 -21.78 -34.52 11.36
C ALA A 486 -20.72 -34.92 10.32
N ALA A 487 -19.50 -35.22 10.77
CA ALA A 487 -18.36 -35.54 9.92
C ALA A 487 -18.10 -37.05 9.75
N TRP A 488 -19.03 -37.91 10.20
CA TRP A 488 -18.87 -39.37 10.19
C TRP A 488 -18.43 -39.95 8.84
N GLY A 489 -17.30 -40.64 8.79
CA GLY A 489 -16.74 -41.19 7.56
C GLY A 489 -15.22 -41.10 7.49
N THR A 490 -14.67 -41.22 6.29
CA THR A 490 -13.24 -41.03 6.06
C THR A 490 -12.89 -39.56 6.01
N CYS A 491 -11.71 -39.27 6.53
CA CYS A 491 -10.86 -38.18 6.07
C CYS A 491 -10.21 -38.59 4.73
#